data_AF-A0A2S2NSB4-F1
#
_entry.id   AF-A0A2S2NSB4-F1
#
_cell.length_a   1.000
_cell.length_b   1.000
_cell.length_c   1.000
_cell.angle_alpha   90.00
_cell.angle_beta   90.00
_cell.angle_gamma   90.00
#
_symmetry.space_group_name_H-M   'P 1'
#
loop_
_entity.id
_entity.type
_entity.pdbx_description
1 polymer ?
#
loop_
_entity_poly.entity_id
_entity_poly.type
_entity_poly.pdbx_seq_one_letter_code
_entity_poly.pdbx_strand_id
1 'polypeptide(L)'
;MASKSVLDLFSKVIKAPHNGQPKLCMQLVKHLQLFSNEPLDEQRQKEVYYVLTRLVRGLGSPKTQVRTVYYSILVVIVSHLTDKPWFNLDYFKNIVDKELTKYDSKAEEGDVLSGKVLCYGAMIRSGIFSAGAIDTQKAIVAELLSNMKTRSYLPLLTYKFLTEGIDSSNNVMFSEIIWPYLKKYIGLPITKQTLDSLYCIIQVHSHYPKLIDGAFIPRVLETATELLCNESMNDIAKILVFHISSVEVLEHPVYGHFAIALTSASDSDSLISSFWGVLQPHFTGPHNRYQQMAAMKLCTNIVKNSSLDSVHSLLSNWFMDMLLKSFSRPNADALISYTRSSISAVMDRVSSSATPNIAYKVLLKFILPPGDMMVEKITGIKIVQNCLIKMDEQHIKLLAKQCHQVILMKKKGNNEKTHFWKIQDRGYAAQLLARLLGLQICTDVTWKIEQLKFMLEHAFFTNATDKYHISHELAAIIRDSFMKALSHKQPNMETLRITLSTLVHHTDELLKDGRQLRSKTSKDVCTFRFKYLK
;
A
#
# COMPACT_ATOMS: atom_id res chain seq x y z
N MET A 1 -15.17 -34.20 -39.74
CA MET A 1 -14.98 -33.10 -38.76
C MET A 1 -14.72 -31.83 -39.54
N ALA A 2 -15.66 -30.88 -39.57
CA ALA A 2 -15.52 -29.66 -40.38
C ALA A 2 -14.31 -28.83 -39.92
N SER A 3 -13.43 -28.46 -40.85
CA SER A 3 -12.30 -27.56 -40.62
C SER A 3 -12.85 -26.24 -40.09
N LYS A 4 -12.72 -26.00 -38.78
CA LYS A 4 -13.03 -24.69 -38.20
C LYS A 4 -12.06 -23.70 -38.83
N SER A 5 -12.59 -22.70 -39.52
CA SER A 5 -11.73 -21.70 -40.13
C SER A 5 -11.01 -20.91 -39.02
N VAL A 6 -9.78 -20.49 -39.28
CA VAL A 6 -9.03 -19.58 -38.39
C VAL A 6 -9.87 -18.34 -38.02
N LEU A 7 -10.73 -17.88 -38.93
CA LEU A 7 -11.67 -16.77 -38.74
C LEU A 7 -12.67 -17.04 -37.61
N ASP A 8 -13.24 -18.25 -37.56
CA ASP A 8 -14.20 -18.63 -36.53
C ASP A 8 -13.57 -18.63 -35.13
N LEU A 9 -12.29 -19.00 -35.05
CA LEU A 9 -11.54 -19.00 -33.79
C LEU A 9 -11.32 -17.56 -33.30
N PHE A 10 -10.91 -16.63 -34.17
CA PHE A 10 -10.73 -15.23 -33.78
C PHE A 10 -12.00 -14.59 -33.22
N SER A 11 -13.13 -14.76 -33.93
CA SER A 11 -14.42 -14.21 -33.48
C SER A 11 -14.89 -14.81 -32.17
N LYS A 12 -14.59 -16.09 -31.91
CA LYS A 12 -14.90 -16.76 -30.64
C LYS A 12 -14.02 -16.29 -29.50
N VAL A 13 -12.71 -16.11 -29.72
CA VAL A 13 -11.79 -15.68 -28.67
C VAL A 13 -12.13 -14.26 -28.18
N ILE A 14 -12.41 -13.32 -29.09
CA ILE A 14 -12.76 -11.94 -28.71
C ILE A 14 -14.04 -11.90 -27.85
N LYS A 15 -15.04 -12.72 -28.18
CA LYS A 15 -16.34 -12.76 -27.49
C LYS A 15 -16.34 -13.60 -26.21
N ALA A 16 -15.29 -14.38 -25.96
CA ALA A 16 -15.23 -15.27 -24.81
C ALA A 16 -14.97 -14.49 -23.50
N PRO A 17 -15.52 -14.96 -22.36
CA PRO A 17 -15.18 -14.41 -21.06
C PRO A 17 -13.70 -14.64 -20.73
N HIS A 18 -13.12 -13.80 -19.87
CA HIS A 18 -11.68 -13.82 -19.55
C HIS A 18 -11.13 -15.19 -19.16
N ASN A 19 -11.90 -16.01 -18.43
CA ASN A 19 -11.52 -17.37 -18.04
C ASN A 19 -11.54 -18.39 -19.21
N GLY A 20 -12.33 -18.14 -20.25
CA GLY A 20 -12.45 -19.01 -21.44
C GLY A 20 -11.46 -18.65 -22.56
N GLN A 21 -10.91 -17.43 -22.54
CA GLN A 21 -9.98 -16.94 -23.56
C GLN A 21 -8.71 -17.80 -23.71
N PRO A 22 -7.98 -18.18 -22.63
CA PRO A 22 -6.74 -18.96 -22.76
C PRO A 22 -6.93 -20.29 -23.51
N LYS A 23 -8.04 -20.99 -23.25
CA LYS A 23 -8.35 -22.27 -23.91
C LYS A 23 -8.56 -22.12 -25.41
N LEU A 24 -9.23 -21.05 -25.84
CA LEU A 24 -9.47 -20.76 -27.26
C LEU A 24 -8.20 -20.27 -27.96
N CYS A 25 -7.37 -19.47 -27.28
CA CYS A 25 -6.04 -19.10 -27.78
C CYS A 25 -5.19 -20.35 -28.04
N MET A 26 -5.17 -21.30 -27.10
CA MET A 26 -4.43 -22.56 -27.28
C MET A 26 -4.99 -23.43 -28.42
N GLN A 27 -6.29 -23.39 -28.70
CA GLN A 27 -6.85 -24.07 -29.87
C GLN A 27 -6.33 -23.48 -31.18
N LEU A 28 -6.17 -22.15 -31.25
CA LEU A 28 -5.59 -21.48 -32.42
C LEU A 28 -4.11 -21.88 -32.62
N VAL A 29 -3.30 -21.86 -31.56
CA VAL A 29 -1.88 -22.26 -31.64
C VAL A 29 -1.75 -23.72 -32.07
N LYS A 30 -2.61 -24.62 -31.56
CA LYS A 30 -2.66 -26.03 -31.97
C LYS A 30 -3.08 -26.20 -33.43
N HIS A 31 -4.06 -25.42 -33.90
CA HIS A 31 -4.51 -25.45 -35.29
C HIS A 31 -3.39 -25.07 -36.27
N LEU A 32 -2.54 -24.12 -35.87
CA LEU A 32 -1.36 -23.70 -36.62
C LEU A 32 -0.17 -24.68 -36.52
N GLN A 33 -0.31 -25.78 -35.78
CA GLN A 33 0.71 -26.83 -35.60
C GLN A 33 2.06 -26.30 -35.06
N LEU A 34 2.03 -25.18 -34.33
CA LEU A 34 3.26 -24.52 -33.83
C LEU A 34 3.98 -25.29 -32.72
N PHE A 35 3.32 -26.29 -32.11
CA PHE A 35 3.95 -27.21 -31.15
C PHE A 35 4.68 -28.38 -31.82
N SER A 36 4.55 -28.54 -33.14
CA SER A 36 5.27 -29.61 -33.84
C SER A 36 6.72 -29.20 -34.10
N ASN A 37 7.62 -30.17 -33.92
CA ASN A 37 9.03 -30.03 -34.31
C ASN A 37 9.21 -30.19 -35.83
N GLU A 38 8.18 -30.62 -36.55
CA GLU A 38 8.22 -30.73 -38.00
C GLU A 38 8.31 -29.34 -38.66
N PRO A 39 9.01 -29.23 -39.80
CA PRO A 39 8.99 -28.01 -40.59
C PRO A 39 7.58 -27.76 -41.10
N LEU A 40 7.12 -26.51 -41.00
CA LEU A 40 5.83 -26.11 -41.57
C LEU A 40 5.94 -26.10 -43.09
N ASP A 41 5.00 -26.74 -43.77
CA ASP A 41 4.87 -26.60 -45.23
C ASP A 41 4.52 -25.16 -45.64
N GLU A 42 4.68 -24.83 -46.92
CA GLU A 42 4.43 -23.47 -47.43
C GLU A 42 2.98 -23.00 -47.20
N GLN A 43 2.01 -23.92 -47.23
CA GLN A 43 0.60 -23.57 -47.05
C GLN A 43 0.33 -23.16 -45.59
N ARG A 44 0.92 -23.88 -44.64
CA ARG A 44 0.88 -23.54 -43.21
C ARG A 44 1.64 -22.27 -42.91
N GLN A 45 2.79 -22.04 -43.54
CA GLN A 45 3.51 -20.76 -43.40
C GLN A 45 2.65 -19.58 -43.87
N LYS A 46 1.91 -19.72 -44.99
CA LYS A 46 0.94 -18.71 -45.45
C LYS A 46 -0.20 -18.49 -44.46
N GLU A 47 -0.71 -19.55 -43.84
CA GLU A 47 -1.75 -19.45 -42.81
C GLU A 47 -1.25 -18.75 -41.55
N VAL A 48 -0.02 -19.04 -41.11
CA VAL A 48 0.65 -18.33 -40.00
C VAL A 48 0.87 -16.87 -40.34
N TYR A 49 1.37 -16.56 -41.55
CA TYR A 49 1.52 -15.17 -42.00
C TYR A 49 0.19 -14.41 -41.97
N TYR A 50 -0.87 -15.02 -42.48
CA TYR A 50 -2.22 -14.45 -42.43
C TYR A 50 -2.66 -14.13 -40.99
N VAL A 51 -2.41 -15.07 -40.06
CA VAL A 51 -2.70 -14.90 -38.63
C VAL A 51 -1.89 -13.75 -38.04
N LEU A 52 -0.58 -13.70 -38.28
CA LEU A 52 0.31 -12.65 -37.78
C LEU A 52 -0.13 -11.26 -38.28
N THR A 53 -0.39 -11.12 -39.59
CA THR A 53 -0.91 -9.89 -40.19
C THR A 53 -2.19 -9.43 -39.50
N ARG A 54 -3.14 -10.35 -39.26
CA ARG A 54 -4.41 -10.02 -38.61
C ARG A 54 -4.23 -9.61 -37.15
N LEU A 55 -3.32 -10.27 -36.43
CA LEU A 55 -3.00 -9.96 -35.04
C LEU A 55 -2.35 -8.58 -34.94
N VAL A 56 -1.31 -8.32 -35.73
CA VAL A 56 -0.61 -7.04 -35.81
C VAL A 56 -1.59 -5.91 -36.11
N ARG A 57 -2.42 -6.05 -37.15
CA ARG A 57 -3.43 -5.04 -37.48
C ARG A 57 -4.42 -4.81 -36.34
N GLY A 58 -4.86 -5.87 -35.67
CA GLY A 58 -5.81 -5.77 -34.56
C GLY A 58 -5.23 -5.12 -33.29
N LEU A 59 -3.90 -5.03 -33.15
CA LEU A 59 -3.29 -4.23 -32.09
C LEU A 59 -3.47 -2.72 -32.29
N GLY A 60 -3.73 -2.27 -33.52
CA GLY A 60 -4.17 -0.90 -33.84
C GLY A 60 -5.66 -0.65 -33.64
N SER A 61 -6.40 -1.56 -32.99
CA SER A 61 -7.83 -1.40 -32.70
C SER A 61 -8.06 -0.38 -31.57
N PRO A 62 -9.11 0.46 -31.62
CA PRO A 62 -9.49 1.33 -30.51
C PRO A 62 -10.01 0.56 -29.28
N LYS A 63 -10.36 -0.72 -29.44
CA LYS A 63 -10.94 -1.54 -28.37
C LYS A 63 -9.85 -2.21 -27.55
N THR A 64 -9.65 -1.77 -26.31
CA THR A 64 -8.68 -2.36 -25.37
C THR A 64 -8.80 -3.87 -25.24
N GLN A 65 -10.02 -4.42 -25.15
CA GLN A 65 -10.23 -5.87 -25.06
C GLN A 65 -9.67 -6.62 -26.28
N VAL A 66 -9.81 -6.06 -27.49
CA VAL A 66 -9.25 -6.66 -28.71
C VAL A 66 -7.73 -6.62 -28.65
N ARG A 67 -7.15 -5.46 -28.30
CA ARG A 67 -5.69 -5.31 -28.14
C ARG A 67 -5.12 -6.30 -27.14
N THR A 68 -5.74 -6.44 -25.97
CA THR A 68 -5.29 -7.38 -24.92
C THR A 68 -5.27 -8.82 -25.42
N VAL A 69 -6.37 -9.30 -25.99
CA VAL A 69 -6.48 -10.68 -26.48
C VAL A 69 -5.48 -10.93 -27.61
N TYR A 70 -5.41 -10.02 -28.58
CA TYR A 70 -4.54 -10.17 -29.74
C TYR A 70 -3.07 -10.12 -29.34
N TYR A 71 -2.71 -9.23 -28.40
CA TYR A 71 -1.36 -9.14 -27.89
C TYR A 71 -0.93 -10.44 -27.21
N SER A 72 -1.78 -11.01 -26.35
CA SER A 72 -1.51 -12.29 -25.69
C SER A 72 -1.30 -13.43 -26.68
N ILE A 73 -2.12 -13.51 -27.73
CA ILE A 73 -1.96 -14.54 -28.78
C ILE A 73 -0.67 -14.30 -29.57
N LEU A 74 -0.40 -13.04 -29.94
CA LEU A 74 0.76 -12.68 -30.74
C LEU A 74 2.06 -13.06 -30.05
N VAL A 75 2.20 -12.75 -28.76
CA VAL A 75 3.40 -13.12 -27.98
C VAL A 75 3.63 -14.63 -28.02
N VAL A 76 2.59 -15.43 -27.80
CA VAL A 76 2.68 -16.91 -27.79
C VAL A 76 3.01 -17.47 -29.18
N ILE A 77 2.36 -16.97 -30.23
CA ILE A 77 2.65 -17.43 -31.60
C ILE A 77 4.11 -17.09 -31.95
N VAL A 78 4.53 -15.85 -31.73
CA VAL A 78 5.89 -15.39 -32.07
C VAL A 78 6.94 -16.17 -31.29
N SER A 79 6.72 -16.50 -30.01
CA SER A 79 7.67 -17.31 -29.23
C SER A 79 7.89 -18.71 -29.79
N HIS A 80 6.89 -19.30 -30.45
CA HIS A 80 7.02 -20.59 -31.13
C HIS A 80 7.60 -20.50 -32.55
N LEU A 81 7.73 -19.28 -33.08
CA LEU A 81 8.32 -19.04 -34.40
C LEU A 81 9.80 -18.68 -34.30
N THR A 82 10.32 -18.32 -33.13
CA THR A 82 11.72 -17.91 -32.93
C THR A 82 12.73 -18.96 -33.42
N ASP A 83 12.39 -20.24 -33.33
CA ASP A 83 13.26 -21.35 -33.78
C ASP A 83 13.05 -21.75 -35.25
N LYS A 84 12.15 -21.08 -35.98
CA LYS A 84 11.79 -21.46 -37.35
C LYS A 84 12.64 -20.65 -38.37
N PRO A 85 13.38 -21.29 -39.29
CA PRO A 85 14.35 -20.61 -40.16
C PRO A 85 13.80 -19.50 -41.06
N TRP A 86 12.52 -19.59 -41.43
CA TRP A 86 11.87 -18.62 -42.33
C TRP A 86 11.40 -17.34 -41.61
N PHE A 87 11.37 -17.34 -40.27
CA PHE A 87 10.85 -16.26 -39.46
C PHE A 87 11.97 -15.66 -38.61
N ASN A 88 12.17 -14.35 -38.72
CA ASN A 88 13.17 -13.62 -37.95
C ASN A 88 12.67 -12.22 -37.59
N LEU A 89 13.49 -11.45 -36.86
CA LEU A 89 13.13 -10.13 -36.38
C LEU A 89 12.77 -9.17 -37.53
N ASP A 90 13.56 -9.16 -38.61
CA ASP A 90 13.31 -8.33 -39.79
C ASP A 90 11.99 -8.66 -40.47
N TYR A 91 11.71 -9.95 -40.62
CA TYR A 91 10.45 -10.43 -41.17
C TYR A 91 9.27 -9.93 -40.35
N PHE A 92 9.35 -10.03 -39.03
CA PHE A 92 8.27 -9.55 -38.16
C PHE A 92 8.16 -8.02 -38.19
N LYS A 93 9.28 -7.28 -38.18
CA LYS A 93 9.28 -5.81 -38.31
C LYS A 93 8.61 -5.38 -39.63
N ASN A 94 8.88 -6.06 -40.73
CA ASN A 94 8.26 -5.77 -42.02
C ASN A 94 6.74 -5.95 -42.00
N ILE A 95 6.22 -6.94 -41.26
CA ILE A 95 4.76 -7.10 -41.05
C ILE A 95 4.22 -5.89 -40.28
N VAL A 96 4.89 -5.47 -39.21
CA VAL A 96 4.48 -4.32 -38.39
C VAL A 96 4.43 -3.04 -39.23
N ASP A 97 5.49 -2.76 -39.98
CA ASP A 97 5.57 -1.57 -40.83
C ASP A 97 4.50 -1.61 -41.95
N LYS A 98 4.23 -2.77 -42.53
CA LYS A 98 3.20 -2.89 -43.56
C LYS A 98 1.78 -2.67 -43.03
N GLU A 99 1.49 -3.17 -41.84
CA GLU A 99 0.12 -3.23 -41.32
C GLU A 99 -0.27 -2.04 -40.43
N LEU A 100 0.72 -1.32 -39.85
CA LEU A 100 0.51 -0.22 -38.92
C LEU A 100 1.11 1.10 -39.45
N THR A 101 0.75 1.53 -40.66
CA THR A 101 1.31 2.73 -41.31
C THR A 101 0.32 3.82 -41.73
N LYS A 102 -0.98 3.52 -41.82
CA LYS A 102 -1.97 4.47 -42.32
C LYS A 102 -2.98 4.84 -41.23
N TYR A 103 -3.28 6.13 -41.13
CA TYR A 103 -4.31 6.67 -40.24
C TYR A 103 -4.90 7.93 -40.87
N ASP A 104 -6.22 8.09 -40.74
CA ASP A 104 -6.96 9.21 -41.33
C ASP A 104 -7.29 10.29 -40.27
N SER A 105 -7.02 10.01 -38.99
CA SER A 105 -7.24 10.94 -37.88
C SER A 105 -6.17 10.86 -36.78
N LYS A 106 -6.09 11.89 -35.93
CA LYS A 106 -5.21 11.90 -34.74
C LYS A 106 -5.55 10.81 -33.71
N ALA A 107 -6.81 10.39 -33.63
CA ALA A 107 -7.23 9.33 -32.73
C ALA A 107 -6.71 7.97 -33.22
N GLU A 108 -6.91 7.69 -34.52
CA GLU A 108 -6.39 6.49 -35.18
C GLU A 108 -4.86 6.45 -35.18
N GLU A 109 -4.19 7.59 -35.36
CA GLU A 109 -2.74 7.70 -35.18
C GLU A 109 -2.32 7.18 -33.80
N GLY A 110 -3.05 7.56 -32.75
CA GLY A 110 -2.78 7.09 -31.39
C GLY A 110 -2.94 5.57 -31.23
N ASP A 111 -4.00 5.01 -31.80
CA ASP A 111 -4.24 3.56 -31.76
C ASP A 111 -3.19 2.78 -32.57
N VAL A 112 -2.80 3.28 -33.75
CA VAL A 112 -1.73 2.70 -34.58
C VAL A 112 -0.39 2.72 -33.85
N LEU A 113 -0.04 3.85 -33.22
CA LEU A 113 1.20 3.97 -32.45
C LEU A 113 1.20 3.06 -31.21
N SER A 114 0.05 2.95 -30.52
CA SER A 114 -0.12 1.98 -29.44
C SER A 114 0.08 0.54 -29.96
N GLY A 115 -0.49 0.22 -31.11
CA GLY A 115 -0.31 -1.07 -31.78
C GLY A 115 1.15 -1.37 -32.09
N LYS A 116 1.92 -0.39 -32.58
CA LYS A 116 3.36 -0.54 -32.84
C LYS A 116 4.14 -0.81 -31.55
N VAL A 117 3.90 -0.03 -30.50
CA VAL A 117 4.53 -0.22 -29.19
C VAL A 117 4.23 -1.62 -28.64
N LEU A 118 2.99 -2.09 -28.79
CA LEU A 118 2.60 -3.47 -28.42
C LEU A 118 3.31 -4.52 -29.29
N CYS A 119 3.44 -4.33 -30.60
CA CYS A 119 4.18 -5.27 -31.46
C CYS A 119 5.65 -5.37 -31.04
N TYR A 120 6.31 -4.24 -30.76
CA TYR A 120 7.70 -4.22 -30.29
C TYR A 120 7.85 -4.84 -28.90
N GLY A 121 6.89 -4.59 -28.00
CA GLY A 121 6.81 -5.32 -26.74
C GLY A 121 6.63 -6.83 -26.93
N ALA A 122 5.88 -7.27 -27.94
CA ALA A 122 5.74 -8.68 -28.26
C ALA A 122 7.04 -9.29 -28.78
N MET A 123 7.82 -8.54 -29.59
CA MET A 123 9.15 -8.97 -30.03
C MET A 123 10.10 -9.18 -28.84
N ILE A 124 10.07 -8.28 -27.86
CA ILE A 124 10.88 -8.40 -26.63
C ILE A 124 10.45 -9.63 -25.83
N ARG A 125 9.16 -9.74 -25.48
CA ARG A 125 8.66 -10.83 -24.62
C ARG A 125 8.74 -12.23 -25.24
N SER A 126 8.71 -12.33 -26.56
CA SER A 126 8.85 -13.62 -27.26
C SER A 126 10.29 -14.06 -27.44
N GLY A 127 11.26 -13.21 -27.10
CA GLY A 127 12.70 -13.48 -27.27
C GLY A 127 13.24 -13.25 -28.68
N ILE A 128 12.38 -13.06 -29.69
CA ILE A 128 12.83 -12.84 -31.08
C ILE A 128 13.63 -11.55 -31.25
N PHE A 129 13.35 -10.52 -30.43
CA PHE A 129 14.13 -9.30 -30.42
C PHE A 129 15.61 -9.61 -30.15
N SER A 130 15.91 -10.40 -29.12
CA SER A 130 17.29 -10.77 -28.74
C SER A 130 18.01 -11.63 -29.78
N ALA A 131 17.28 -12.41 -30.59
CA ALA A 131 17.84 -13.28 -31.62
C ALA A 131 18.06 -12.57 -32.98
N GLY A 132 17.58 -11.34 -33.15
CA GLY A 132 17.66 -10.61 -34.41
C GLY A 132 18.99 -9.89 -34.66
N ALA A 133 19.12 -9.30 -35.85
CA ALA A 133 20.27 -8.49 -36.22
C ALA A 133 20.35 -7.19 -35.39
N ILE A 134 21.57 -6.78 -35.02
CA ILE A 134 21.84 -5.62 -34.15
C ILE A 134 21.27 -4.33 -34.76
N ASP A 135 21.40 -4.12 -36.07
CA ASP A 135 20.91 -2.90 -36.72
C ASP A 135 19.39 -2.79 -36.64
N THR A 136 18.68 -3.91 -36.81
CA THR A 136 17.23 -4.02 -36.69
C THR A 136 16.79 -3.79 -35.25
N GLN A 137 17.51 -4.34 -34.28
CA GLN A 137 17.26 -4.08 -32.86
C GLN A 137 17.39 -2.59 -32.52
N LYS A 138 18.48 -1.93 -32.97
CA LYS A 138 18.70 -0.49 -32.80
C LYS A 138 17.61 0.35 -33.45
N ALA A 139 17.17 -0.01 -34.67
CA ALA A 139 16.09 0.67 -35.37
C ALA A 139 14.76 0.58 -34.61
N ILE A 140 14.43 -0.60 -34.09
CA ILE A 140 13.22 -0.83 -33.27
C ILE A 140 13.26 0.02 -31.99
N VAL A 141 14.39 0.04 -31.26
CA VAL A 141 14.54 0.86 -30.04
C VAL A 141 14.38 2.34 -30.36
N ALA A 142 15.00 2.82 -31.44
CA ALA A 142 14.89 4.22 -31.86
C ALA A 142 13.43 4.59 -32.21
N GLU A 143 12.72 3.72 -32.93
CA GLU A 143 11.33 3.95 -33.30
C GLU A 143 10.40 3.89 -32.08
N LEU A 144 10.62 2.93 -31.17
CA LEU A 144 9.85 2.79 -29.93
C LEU A 144 9.93 4.04 -29.06
N LEU A 145 11.14 4.58 -28.88
CA LEU A 145 11.38 5.81 -28.10
C LEU A 145 10.88 7.07 -28.83
N SER A 146 10.88 7.09 -30.16
CA SER A 146 10.26 8.17 -30.94
C SER A 146 8.75 8.18 -30.76
N ASN A 147 8.11 7.01 -30.92
CA ASN A 147 6.67 6.85 -30.84
C ASN A 147 6.12 7.21 -29.45
N MET A 148 6.87 6.92 -28.37
CA MET A 148 6.40 7.20 -27.01
C MET A 148 6.14 8.69 -26.74
N LYS A 149 6.81 9.60 -27.46
CA LYS A 149 6.68 11.07 -27.27
C LYS A 149 5.37 11.64 -27.81
N THR A 150 4.66 10.88 -28.63
CA THR A 150 3.51 11.39 -29.41
C THR A 150 2.22 11.48 -28.59
N ARG A 151 2.07 10.65 -27.55
CA ARG A 151 0.87 10.56 -26.71
C ARG A 151 1.25 10.24 -25.26
N SER A 152 0.58 10.89 -24.30
CA SER A 152 0.93 10.86 -22.87
C SER A 152 0.85 9.48 -22.20
N TYR A 153 0.11 8.52 -22.74
CA TYR A 153 -0.05 7.17 -22.17
C TYR A 153 0.97 6.14 -22.70
N LEU A 154 1.72 6.47 -23.76
CA LEU A 154 2.70 5.56 -24.36
C LEU A 154 4.02 5.44 -23.58
N PRO A 155 4.54 6.48 -22.90
CA PRO A 155 5.81 6.38 -22.16
C PRO A 155 5.85 5.23 -21.17
N LEU A 156 4.85 5.09 -20.29
CA LEU A 156 4.79 3.98 -19.33
C LEU A 156 4.87 2.61 -20.01
N LEU A 157 4.09 2.43 -21.08
CA LEU A 157 4.03 1.18 -21.81
C LEU A 157 5.39 0.86 -22.47
N THR A 158 5.99 1.86 -23.11
CA THR A 158 7.32 1.75 -23.71
C THR A 158 8.38 1.42 -22.67
N TYR A 159 8.44 2.15 -21.55
CA TYR A 159 9.43 1.88 -20.52
C TYR A 159 9.25 0.50 -19.89
N LYS A 160 8.01 0.05 -19.65
CA LYS A 160 7.76 -1.33 -19.18
C LYS A 160 8.35 -2.38 -20.11
N PHE A 161 8.15 -2.27 -21.42
CA PHE A 161 8.73 -3.22 -22.37
C PHE A 161 10.26 -3.13 -22.42
N LEU A 162 10.83 -1.92 -22.38
CA LEU A 162 12.28 -1.75 -22.34
C LEU A 162 12.89 -2.31 -21.05
N THR A 163 12.21 -2.18 -19.91
CA THR A 163 12.67 -2.74 -18.63
C THR A 163 12.45 -4.24 -18.55
N GLU A 164 11.40 -4.81 -19.15
CA GLU A 164 11.28 -6.27 -19.28
C GLU A 164 12.36 -6.87 -20.21
N GLY A 165 12.83 -6.08 -21.17
CA GLY A 165 14.02 -6.40 -21.95
C GLY A 165 15.28 -6.55 -21.09
N ILE A 166 15.34 -5.91 -19.92
CA ILE A 166 16.44 -6.05 -18.96
C ILE A 166 16.45 -7.46 -18.35
N ASP A 167 15.27 -7.95 -17.94
CA ASP A 167 15.12 -9.26 -17.29
C ASP A 167 15.38 -10.45 -18.23
N SER A 168 15.23 -10.21 -19.55
CA SER A 168 15.27 -11.25 -20.58
C SER A 168 16.51 -11.22 -21.47
N SER A 169 17.43 -10.27 -21.28
CA SER A 169 18.60 -10.10 -22.15
C SER A 169 19.94 -10.28 -21.42
N ASN A 170 20.97 -10.70 -22.16
CA ASN A 170 22.35 -10.65 -21.66
C ASN A 170 22.79 -9.19 -21.53
N ASN A 171 23.58 -8.87 -20.48
CA ASN A 171 24.05 -7.53 -20.10
C ASN A 171 24.57 -6.66 -21.29
N VAL A 172 25.20 -7.29 -22.28
CA VAL A 172 25.70 -6.64 -23.51
C VAL A 172 24.58 -6.01 -24.34
N MET A 173 23.43 -6.69 -24.50
CA MET A 173 22.33 -6.19 -25.32
C MET A 173 21.72 -4.92 -24.71
N PHE A 174 21.47 -4.89 -23.40
CA PHE A 174 20.95 -3.69 -22.78
C PHE A 174 21.94 -2.51 -22.88
N SER A 175 23.21 -2.74 -22.53
CA SER A 175 24.24 -1.69 -22.46
C SER A 175 24.64 -1.11 -23.82
N GLU A 176 24.68 -1.92 -24.88
CA GLU A 176 25.12 -1.49 -26.22
C GLU A 176 23.97 -1.11 -27.16
N ILE A 177 22.77 -1.63 -26.94
CA ILE A 177 21.65 -1.50 -27.91
C ILE A 177 20.53 -0.63 -27.35
N ILE A 178 20.10 -0.86 -26.12
CA ILE A 178 18.97 -0.11 -25.53
C ILE A 178 19.46 1.18 -24.88
N TRP A 179 20.46 1.09 -24.01
CA TRP A 179 20.97 2.17 -23.18
C TRP A 179 21.40 3.43 -23.96
N PRO A 180 22.13 3.35 -25.09
CA PRO A 180 22.60 4.53 -25.81
C PRO A 180 21.48 5.44 -26.30
N TYR A 181 20.31 4.86 -26.59
CA TYR A 181 19.10 5.60 -26.95
C TYR A 181 18.33 6.02 -25.72
N LEU A 182 18.06 5.08 -24.79
CA LEU A 182 17.24 5.31 -23.60
C LEU A 182 17.78 6.45 -22.72
N LYS A 183 19.11 6.52 -22.50
CA LYS A 183 19.74 7.53 -21.65
C LYS A 183 19.45 8.97 -22.08
N LYS A 184 19.15 9.21 -23.36
CA LYS A 184 18.81 10.56 -23.88
C LYS A 184 17.42 11.02 -23.43
N TYR A 185 16.54 10.08 -23.07
CA TYR A 185 15.15 10.36 -22.70
C TYR A 185 14.97 10.45 -21.20
N ILE A 186 15.69 9.62 -20.44
CA ILE A 186 15.65 9.64 -18.98
C ILE A 186 16.74 10.50 -18.36
N GLY A 187 17.77 10.91 -19.13
CA GLY A 187 18.84 11.83 -18.71
C GLY A 187 18.48 13.31 -18.81
N LEU A 188 17.20 13.66 -18.68
CA LEU A 188 16.72 15.05 -18.74
C LEU A 188 16.80 15.72 -17.35
N PRO A 189 16.86 17.05 -17.25
CA PRO A 189 16.77 17.75 -15.96
C PRO A 189 15.48 17.44 -15.21
N ILE A 190 15.50 17.55 -13.88
CA ILE A 190 14.36 17.22 -12.99
C ILE A 190 13.04 17.88 -13.41
N THR A 191 13.10 19.09 -13.96
CA THR A 191 11.94 19.86 -14.43
C THR A 191 11.19 19.20 -15.59
N LYS A 192 11.82 18.25 -16.28
CA LYS A 192 11.24 17.47 -17.38
C LYS A 192 11.02 16.00 -17.01
N GLN A 193 11.36 15.59 -15.79
CA GLN A 193 11.15 14.24 -15.34
C GLN A 193 9.67 14.00 -15.00
N THR A 194 9.19 12.79 -15.32
CA THR A 194 7.84 12.32 -15.04
C THR A 194 7.91 11.06 -14.18
N LEU A 195 6.74 10.56 -13.77
CA LEU A 195 6.66 9.27 -13.07
C LEU A 195 7.17 8.12 -13.94
N ASP A 196 6.95 8.19 -15.24
CA ASP A 196 7.37 7.19 -16.21
C ASP A 196 8.90 7.13 -16.31
N SER A 197 9.54 8.30 -16.41
CA SER A 197 11.00 8.38 -16.49
C SER A 197 11.67 8.01 -15.17
N LEU A 198 11.12 8.44 -14.02
CA LEU A 198 11.57 8.02 -12.70
C LEU A 198 11.46 6.50 -12.52
N TYR A 199 10.34 5.89 -12.94
CA TYR A 199 10.18 4.44 -12.94
C TYR A 199 11.27 3.72 -13.73
N CYS A 200 11.55 4.22 -14.93
CA CYS A 200 12.60 3.68 -15.77
C CYS A 200 13.98 3.84 -15.11
N ILE A 201 14.30 5.01 -14.55
CA ILE A 201 15.57 5.25 -13.84
C ILE A 201 15.75 4.27 -12.68
N ILE A 202 14.72 4.10 -11.84
CA ILE A 202 14.75 3.15 -10.71
C ILE A 202 14.94 1.71 -11.20
N GLN A 203 14.22 1.29 -12.25
CA GLN A 203 14.42 -0.04 -12.85
C GLN A 203 15.87 -0.21 -13.33
N VAL A 204 16.36 0.72 -14.15
CA VAL A 204 17.72 0.61 -14.71
C VAL A 204 18.77 0.60 -13.60
N HIS A 205 18.64 1.45 -12.58
CA HIS A 205 19.56 1.46 -11.44
C HIS A 205 19.52 0.14 -10.67
N SER A 206 18.34 -0.48 -10.50
CA SER A 206 18.21 -1.75 -9.79
C SER A 206 18.94 -2.91 -10.48
N HIS A 207 19.00 -2.91 -11.82
CA HIS A 207 19.62 -4.00 -12.60
C HIS A 207 21.05 -3.67 -13.06
N TYR A 208 21.34 -2.40 -13.35
CA TYR A 208 22.62 -1.91 -13.83
C TYR A 208 23.06 -0.64 -13.09
N PRO A 209 23.41 -0.72 -11.79
CA PRO A 209 23.77 0.47 -10.98
C PRO A 209 24.87 1.32 -11.62
N LYS A 210 25.85 0.68 -12.28
CA LYS A 210 26.98 1.35 -12.94
C LYS A 210 26.58 2.26 -14.11
N LEU A 211 25.39 2.10 -14.70
CA LEU A 211 24.92 2.97 -15.78
C LEU A 211 24.26 4.25 -15.24
N ILE A 212 23.80 4.21 -13.99
CA ILE A 212 23.17 5.31 -13.28
C ILE A 212 24.18 5.81 -12.23
N ASP A 213 25.29 6.34 -12.73
CA ASP A 213 26.45 6.74 -11.94
C ASP A 213 26.41 8.21 -11.52
N GLY A 214 27.46 8.64 -10.79
CA GLY A 214 27.62 10.03 -10.35
C GLY A 214 27.83 11.04 -11.48
N ALA A 215 27.98 10.61 -12.75
CA ALA A 215 27.99 11.50 -13.91
C ALA A 215 26.61 11.63 -14.57
N PHE A 216 25.76 10.61 -14.42
CA PHE A 216 24.37 10.61 -14.87
C PHE A 216 23.44 11.31 -13.89
N ILE A 217 23.54 11.01 -12.59
CA ILE A 217 22.61 11.50 -11.57
C ILE A 217 22.52 13.04 -11.51
N PRO A 218 23.63 13.81 -11.52
CA PRO A 218 23.55 15.28 -11.49
C PRO A 218 22.90 15.92 -12.73
N ARG A 219 22.68 15.14 -13.81
CA ARG A 219 21.92 15.62 -14.99
C ARG A 219 20.42 15.51 -14.78
N VAL A 220 20.00 14.64 -13.87
CA VAL A 220 18.62 14.24 -13.66
C VAL A 220 18.05 14.78 -12.35
N LEU A 221 18.87 14.80 -11.31
CA LEU A 221 18.57 15.38 -9.99
C LEU A 221 19.36 16.68 -9.83
N GLU A 222 18.87 17.61 -9.00
CA GLU A 222 19.48 18.94 -8.84
C GLU A 222 20.76 18.89 -8.00
N THR A 223 20.73 18.16 -6.89
CA THR A 223 21.77 18.25 -5.84
C THR A 223 22.41 16.91 -5.49
N ALA A 224 21.81 15.80 -5.90
CA ALA A 224 22.26 14.46 -5.54
C ALA A 224 23.41 13.98 -6.42
N THR A 225 24.29 13.16 -5.84
CA THR A 225 25.35 12.42 -6.54
C THR A 225 24.98 10.96 -6.79
N GLU A 226 24.01 10.44 -6.04
CA GLU A 226 23.51 9.07 -6.13
C GLU A 226 21.97 9.06 -6.21
N LEU A 227 21.39 8.00 -6.77
CA LEU A 227 19.94 7.92 -6.94
C LEU A 227 19.19 7.85 -5.60
N LEU A 228 19.76 7.13 -4.63
CA LEU A 228 19.15 6.86 -3.33
C LEU A 228 20.06 7.36 -2.21
N CYS A 229 20.15 8.68 -2.09
CA CYS A 229 20.82 9.36 -0.98
C CYS A 229 19.88 10.39 -0.33
N ASN A 230 20.27 10.97 0.82
CA ASN A 230 19.42 11.91 1.53
C ASN A 230 19.07 13.16 0.70
N GLU A 231 20.00 13.62 -0.14
CA GLU A 231 19.85 14.78 -1.03
C GLU A 231 18.80 14.51 -2.11
N SER A 232 18.77 13.28 -2.66
CA SER A 232 17.85 12.89 -3.73
C SER A 232 16.38 12.85 -3.31
N MET A 233 16.11 12.71 -2.01
CA MET A 233 14.75 12.50 -1.50
C MET A 233 13.81 13.66 -1.80
N ASN A 234 14.33 14.89 -1.80
CA ASN A 234 13.54 16.07 -2.16
C ASN A 234 13.13 16.05 -3.63
N ASP A 235 14.06 15.73 -4.52
CA ASP A 235 13.80 15.68 -5.96
C ASP A 235 12.83 14.55 -6.32
N ILE A 236 12.98 13.39 -5.69
CA ILE A 236 12.06 12.26 -5.87
C ILE A 236 10.66 12.62 -5.33
N ALA A 237 10.56 13.31 -4.20
CA ALA A 237 9.27 13.74 -3.64
C ALA A 237 8.54 14.76 -4.54
N LYS A 238 9.26 15.65 -5.24
CA LYS A 238 8.68 16.55 -6.25
C LYS A 238 7.89 15.75 -7.30
N ILE A 239 8.48 14.66 -7.81
CA ILE A 239 7.85 13.80 -8.83
C ILE A 239 6.73 12.95 -8.24
N LEU A 240 6.97 12.25 -7.12
CA LEU A 240 6.04 11.25 -6.59
C LEU A 240 4.84 11.84 -5.85
N VAL A 241 4.98 13.04 -5.28
CA VAL A 241 3.97 13.62 -4.38
C VAL A 241 3.56 15.01 -4.84
N PHE A 242 4.51 15.94 -5.02
CA PHE A 242 4.14 17.36 -5.12
C PHE A 242 3.48 17.73 -6.45
N HIS A 243 3.86 17.09 -7.56
CA HIS A 243 3.32 17.35 -8.89
C HIS A 243 2.12 16.47 -9.29
N ILE A 244 1.52 15.74 -8.35
CA ILE A 244 0.37 14.86 -8.64
C ILE A 244 -0.92 15.66 -8.83
N SER A 245 -1.62 15.38 -9.94
CA SER A 245 -2.82 16.11 -10.38
C SER A 245 -4.07 15.26 -10.52
N SER A 246 -3.99 13.92 -10.45
CA SER A 246 -5.14 13.04 -10.58
C SER A 246 -4.98 11.71 -9.83
N VAL A 247 -6.09 10.97 -9.69
CA VAL A 247 -6.10 9.66 -9.00
C VAL A 247 -5.51 8.56 -9.87
N GLU A 248 -5.72 8.60 -11.18
CA GLU A 248 -5.26 7.59 -12.14
C GLU A 248 -3.74 7.44 -12.09
N VAL A 249 -3.05 8.55 -11.87
CA VAL A 249 -1.59 8.61 -11.74
C VAL A 249 -1.07 7.86 -10.51
N LEU A 250 -1.90 7.68 -9.47
CA LEU A 250 -1.52 6.95 -8.25
C LEU A 250 -1.49 5.43 -8.44
N GLU A 251 -2.03 4.92 -9.54
CA GLU A 251 -1.90 3.51 -9.93
C GLU A 251 -0.60 3.22 -10.70
N HIS A 252 0.25 4.23 -10.88
CA HIS A 252 1.54 4.07 -11.54
C HIS A 252 2.46 3.12 -10.74
N PRO A 253 3.15 2.16 -11.39
CA PRO A 253 3.97 1.16 -10.69
C PRO A 253 5.18 1.74 -9.95
N VAL A 254 5.62 2.96 -10.30
CA VAL A 254 6.75 3.64 -9.65
C VAL A 254 6.64 3.67 -8.13
N TYR A 255 5.44 3.82 -7.58
CA TYR A 255 5.24 3.86 -6.12
C TYR A 255 5.67 2.55 -5.44
N GLY A 256 5.42 1.41 -6.09
CA GLY A 256 5.84 0.11 -5.60
C GLY A 256 7.35 -0.09 -5.75
N HIS A 257 7.90 0.21 -6.92
CA HIS A 257 9.33 0.02 -7.17
C HIS A 257 10.21 0.98 -6.38
N PHE A 258 9.79 2.24 -6.19
CA PHE A 258 10.49 3.17 -5.30
C PHE A 258 10.51 2.65 -3.87
N ALA A 259 9.38 2.16 -3.36
CA ALA A 259 9.34 1.57 -2.02
C ALA A 259 10.26 0.36 -1.88
N ILE A 260 10.30 -0.54 -2.87
CA ILE A 260 11.22 -1.68 -2.89
C ILE A 260 12.67 -1.20 -2.90
N ALA A 261 13.02 -0.26 -3.78
CA ALA A 261 14.37 0.27 -3.88
C ALA A 261 14.82 0.95 -2.58
N LEU A 262 13.94 1.74 -1.97
CA LEU A 262 14.18 2.43 -0.69
C LEU A 262 14.38 1.45 0.47
N THR A 263 13.60 0.37 0.52
CA THR A 263 13.65 -0.63 1.60
C THR A 263 14.75 -1.67 1.44
N SER A 264 15.23 -1.87 0.21
CA SER A 264 16.32 -2.81 -0.09
C SER A 264 17.72 -2.19 0.03
N ALA A 265 17.81 -0.87 0.18
CA ALA A 265 19.07 -0.16 0.38
C ALA A 265 19.68 -0.47 1.76
N SER A 266 21.01 -0.44 1.86
CA SER A 266 21.75 -0.70 3.12
C SER A 266 21.33 0.26 4.23
N ASP A 267 21.11 1.53 3.90
CA ASP A 267 20.75 2.60 4.85
C ASP A 267 19.25 2.92 4.82
N SER A 268 18.40 1.92 4.57
CA SER A 268 16.96 2.07 4.37
C SER A 268 16.25 2.93 5.43
N ASP A 269 16.54 2.74 6.72
CA ASP A 269 15.91 3.51 7.81
C ASP A 269 16.24 5.02 7.73
N SER A 270 17.47 5.36 7.36
CA SER A 270 17.91 6.74 7.16
C SER A 270 17.21 7.37 5.97
N LEU A 271 17.17 6.65 4.84
CA LEU A 271 16.54 7.14 3.60
C LEU A 271 15.02 7.29 3.76
N ILE A 272 14.34 6.34 4.41
CA ILE A 272 12.91 6.45 4.75
C ILE A 272 12.67 7.67 5.62
N SER A 273 13.49 7.88 6.66
CA SER A 273 13.35 9.02 7.55
C SER A 273 13.59 10.35 6.84
N SER A 274 14.59 10.42 5.96
CA SER A 274 14.89 11.59 5.13
C SER A 274 13.73 11.91 4.18
N PHE A 275 13.24 10.92 3.45
CA PHE A 275 12.08 11.06 2.56
C PHE A 275 10.84 11.53 3.32
N TRP A 276 10.55 10.94 4.48
CA TRP A 276 9.41 11.33 5.30
C TRP A 276 9.55 12.74 5.88
N GLY A 277 10.77 13.15 6.20
CA GLY A 277 11.11 14.50 6.65
C GLY A 277 10.88 15.56 5.58
N VAL A 278 11.21 15.26 4.31
CA VAL A 278 10.92 16.14 3.16
C VAL A 278 9.43 16.39 2.99
N LEU A 279 8.60 15.37 3.21
CA LEU A 279 7.14 15.52 3.07
C LEU A 279 6.54 16.39 4.18
N GLN A 280 7.06 16.31 5.40
CA GLN A 280 6.46 16.93 6.59
C GLN A 280 6.07 18.41 6.43
N PRO A 281 6.95 19.33 5.96
CA PRO A 281 6.60 20.75 5.81
C PRO A 281 5.48 21.01 4.80
N HIS A 282 5.31 20.14 3.81
CA HIS A 282 4.28 20.27 2.78
C HIS A 282 2.89 19.89 3.29
N PHE A 283 2.82 19.21 4.43
CA PHE A 283 1.59 18.82 5.10
C PHE A 283 1.36 19.58 6.42
N THR A 284 1.80 20.83 6.51
CA THR A 284 1.41 21.77 7.58
C THR A 284 0.48 22.86 7.01
N GLY A 285 -0.77 22.54 6.66
CA GLY A 285 -1.70 23.50 6.04
C GLY A 285 -2.91 22.85 5.34
N PRO A 286 -3.72 23.58 4.56
CA PRO A 286 -4.78 22.99 3.74
C PRO A 286 -4.17 22.07 2.66
N HIS A 287 -4.33 20.76 2.81
CA HIS A 287 -3.69 19.78 1.94
C HIS A 287 -4.46 19.52 0.64
N ASN A 288 -3.73 19.44 -0.47
CA ASN A 288 -4.22 18.88 -1.72
C ASN A 288 -4.56 17.39 -1.51
N ARG A 289 -5.80 16.99 -1.88
CA ARG A 289 -6.30 15.62 -1.71
C ARG A 289 -5.43 14.59 -2.43
N TYR A 290 -4.91 14.90 -3.61
CA TYR A 290 -4.07 13.98 -4.39
C TYR A 290 -2.71 13.76 -3.72
N GLN A 291 -2.10 14.82 -3.17
CA GLN A 291 -0.85 14.72 -2.42
C GLN A 291 -1.03 13.85 -1.17
N GLN A 292 -2.16 13.99 -0.46
CA GLN A 292 -2.48 13.12 0.67
C GLN A 292 -2.59 11.65 0.24
N MET A 293 -3.31 11.38 -0.85
CA MET A 293 -3.44 10.01 -1.37
C MET A 293 -2.07 9.44 -1.81
N ALA A 294 -1.21 10.25 -2.43
CA ALA A 294 0.16 9.86 -2.80
C ALA A 294 0.98 9.48 -1.55
N ALA A 295 0.93 10.28 -0.49
CA ALA A 295 1.59 9.97 0.77
C ALA A 295 1.03 8.68 1.41
N MET A 296 -0.27 8.44 1.36
CA MET A 296 -0.90 7.19 1.83
C MET A 296 -0.46 5.98 0.99
N LYS A 297 -0.38 6.11 -0.34
CA LYS A 297 0.08 5.06 -1.26
C LYS A 297 1.54 4.71 -0.99
N LEU A 298 2.39 5.72 -0.80
CA LEU A 298 3.79 5.54 -0.44
C LEU A 298 3.93 4.87 0.92
N CYS A 299 3.22 5.32 1.95
CA CYS A 299 3.21 4.66 3.26
C CYS A 299 2.81 3.19 3.13
N THR A 300 1.72 2.91 2.39
CA THR A 300 1.23 1.54 2.14
C THR A 300 2.31 0.68 1.49
N ASN A 301 2.97 1.17 0.44
CA ASN A 301 4.00 0.40 -0.28
C ASN A 301 5.28 0.24 0.54
N ILE A 302 5.72 1.28 1.26
CA ILE A 302 6.89 1.22 2.14
C ILE A 302 6.64 0.20 3.25
N VAL A 303 5.54 0.31 4.01
CA VAL A 303 5.19 -0.61 5.11
C VAL A 303 5.14 -2.07 4.66
N LYS A 304 4.66 -2.35 3.44
CA LYS A 304 4.62 -3.71 2.88
C LYS A 304 6.00 -4.31 2.63
N ASN A 305 7.02 -3.49 2.38
CA ASN A 305 8.37 -3.93 2.03
C ASN A 305 9.41 -3.66 3.15
N SER A 306 9.11 -2.79 4.12
CA SER A 306 10.02 -2.39 5.19
C SER A 306 10.19 -3.43 6.29
N SER A 307 11.28 -3.28 7.06
CA SER A 307 11.43 -3.88 8.38
C SER A 307 10.37 -3.34 9.36
N LEU A 308 10.22 -4.00 10.51
CA LEU A 308 9.18 -3.65 11.49
C LEU A 308 9.46 -2.34 12.24
N ASP A 309 10.73 -2.00 12.42
CA ASP A 309 11.14 -0.83 13.19
C ASP A 309 10.83 0.48 12.44
N SER A 310 10.94 0.47 11.10
CA SER A 310 10.60 1.62 10.24
C SER A 310 9.10 1.93 10.22
N VAL A 311 8.21 0.99 10.61
CA VAL A 311 6.76 1.25 10.64
C VAL A 311 6.42 2.32 11.67
N HIS A 312 7.10 2.33 12.82
CA HIS A 312 6.83 3.31 13.87
C HIS A 312 7.23 4.73 13.45
N SER A 313 8.35 4.89 12.72
CA SER A 313 8.83 6.21 12.28
C SER A 313 7.93 6.85 11.23
N LEU A 314 7.32 6.03 10.35
CA LEU A 314 6.33 6.48 9.37
C LEU A 314 5.05 7.05 10.01
N LEU A 315 4.68 6.57 11.21
CA LEU A 315 3.57 7.11 12.01
C LEU A 315 3.99 8.38 12.77
N SER A 316 4.54 9.34 12.03
CA SER A 316 4.85 10.68 12.52
C SER A 316 3.59 11.44 12.91
N ASN A 317 3.73 12.47 13.75
CA ASN A 317 2.58 13.21 14.25
C ASN A 317 1.80 13.91 13.12
N TRP A 318 2.50 14.51 12.16
CA TRP A 318 1.86 15.17 11.01
C TRP A 318 1.07 14.16 10.16
N PHE A 319 1.62 12.96 9.96
CA PHE A 319 0.99 11.93 9.16
C PHE A 319 -0.26 11.38 9.85
N MET A 320 -0.19 11.13 11.15
CA MET A 320 -1.32 10.68 11.95
C MET A 320 -2.47 11.69 11.97
N ASP A 321 -2.15 12.98 12.13
CA ASP A 321 -3.14 14.06 12.06
C ASP A 321 -3.82 14.12 10.67
N MET A 322 -3.03 14.07 9.60
CA MET A 322 -3.52 14.03 8.22
C MET A 322 -4.41 12.79 7.97
N LEU A 323 -3.98 11.63 8.46
CA LEU A 323 -4.62 10.34 8.30
C LEU A 323 -6.00 10.33 8.95
N LEU A 324 -6.12 10.77 10.20
CA LEU A 324 -7.42 10.79 10.89
C LEU A 324 -8.35 11.88 10.37
N LYS A 325 -7.85 13.08 10.06
CA LYS A 325 -8.65 14.17 9.49
C LYS A 325 -9.28 13.81 8.14
N SER A 326 -8.70 12.85 7.41
CA SER A 326 -9.25 12.39 6.14
C SER A 326 -10.66 11.77 6.26
N PHE A 327 -10.98 11.16 7.41
CA PHE A 327 -12.30 10.56 7.67
C PHE A 327 -13.40 11.59 7.96
N SER A 328 -13.03 12.83 8.30
CA SER A 328 -13.98 13.90 8.60
C SER A 328 -14.37 14.72 7.37
N ARG A 329 -13.81 14.43 6.20
CA ARG A 329 -14.04 15.21 4.97
C ARG A 329 -15.27 14.70 4.20
N PRO A 330 -16.25 15.56 3.87
CA PRO A 330 -17.37 15.16 3.03
C PRO A 330 -16.90 14.86 1.60
N ASN A 331 -17.56 13.90 0.94
CA ASN A 331 -17.32 13.50 -0.45
C ASN A 331 -15.84 13.18 -0.74
N ALA A 332 -15.27 12.27 0.07
CA ALA A 332 -13.85 11.94 0.03
C ALA A 332 -13.59 10.41 -0.05
N ASP A 333 -14.48 9.66 -0.69
CA ASP A 333 -14.42 8.18 -0.71
C ASP A 333 -13.09 7.62 -1.22
N ALA A 334 -12.55 8.20 -2.29
CA ALA A 334 -11.23 7.82 -2.80
C ALA A 334 -10.14 8.09 -1.75
N LEU A 335 -10.14 9.25 -1.10
CA LEU A 335 -9.18 9.56 -0.04
C LEU A 335 -9.29 8.56 1.12
N ILE A 336 -10.52 8.29 1.58
CA ILE A 336 -10.80 7.35 2.66
C ILE A 336 -10.34 5.94 2.29
N SER A 337 -10.49 5.51 1.03
CA SER A 337 -9.99 4.22 0.54
C SER A 337 -8.47 4.12 0.65
N TYR A 338 -7.73 5.15 0.24
CA TYR A 338 -6.27 5.21 0.38
C TYR A 338 -5.85 5.25 1.86
N THR A 339 -6.55 6.02 2.69
CA THR A 339 -6.33 6.07 4.14
C THR A 339 -6.54 4.69 4.79
N ARG A 340 -7.66 4.02 4.50
CA ARG A 340 -7.95 2.67 5.01
C ARG A 340 -6.92 1.66 4.56
N SER A 341 -6.47 1.75 3.30
CA SER A 341 -5.41 0.86 2.76
C SER A 341 -4.09 1.04 3.50
N SER A 342 -3.72 2.28 3.82
CA SER A 342 -2.52 2.62 4.60
C SER A 342 -2.60 2.05 6.02
N ILE A 343 -3.71 2.29 6.73
CA ILE A 343 -3.93 1.72 8.08
C ILE A 343 -3.90 0.19 8.03
N SER A 344 -4.58 -0.42 7.05
CA SER A 344 -4.66 -1.88 6.93
C SER A 344 -3.28 -2.48 6.67
N ALA A 345 -2.45 -1.87 5.83
CA ALA A 345 -1.07 -2.33 5.63
C ALA A 345 -0.25 -2.30 6.92
N VAL A 346 -0.41 -1.26 7.75
CA VAL A 346 0.23 -1.20 9.07
C VAL A 346 -0.29 -2.30 9.99
N MET A 347 -1.60 -2.55 9.99
CA MET A 347 -2.20 -3.60 10.82
C MET A 347 -1.82 -5.02 10.37
N ASP A 348 -1.73 -5.25 9.07
CA ASP A 348 -1.26 -6.52 8.50
C ASP A 348 0.19 -6.77 8.92
N ARG A 349 1.03 -5.73 8.86
CA ARG A 349 2.44 -5.80 9.27
C ARG A 349 2.62 -6.03 10.77
N VAL A 350 1.78 -5.42 11.61
CA VAL A 350 1.72 -5.69 13.05
C VAL A 350 1.32 -7.15 13.28
N SER A 351 0.29 -7.62 12.58
CA SER A 351 -0.25 -8.98 12.73
C SER A 351 0.71 -10.07 12.25
N SER A 352 1.49 -9.82 11.20
CA SER A 352 2.41 -10.83 10.67
C SER A 352 3.65 -11.01 11.52
N SER A 353 4.20 -9.93 12.09
CA SER A 353 5.61 -9.98 12.48
C SER A 353 6.02 -9.04 13.62
N ALA A 354 5.18 -8.14 14.11
CA ALA A 354 5.61 -7.17 15.13
C ALA A 354 5.98 -7.81 16.48
N THR A 355 7.01 -7.24 17.11
CA THR A 355 7.35 -7.50 18.52
C THR A 355 6.33 -6.82 19.45
N PRO A 356 6.20 -7.27 20.71
CA PRO A 356 5.30 -6.65 21.70
C PRO A 356 5.51 -5.13 21.86
N ASN A 357 6.77 -4.69 21.89
CA ASN A 357 7.12 -3.28 22.03
C ASN A 357 6.70 -2.44 20.81
N ILE A 358 6.89 -2.96 19.59
CA ILE A 358 6.48 -2.26 18.37
C ILE A 358 4.95 -2.16 18.32
N ALA A 359 4.24 -3.26 18.60
CA ALA A 359 2.78 -3.25 18.66
C ALA A 359 2.26 -2.21 19.67
N TYR A 360 2.90 -2.11 20.84
CA TYR A 360 2.60 -1.09 21.85
C TYR A 360 2.82 0.33 21.32
N LYS A 361 4.01 0.62 20.77
CA LYS A 361 4.35 1.94 20.23
C LYS A 361 3.44 2.37 19.08
N VAL A 362 3.10 1.44 18.17
CA VAL A 362 2.16 1.68 17.08
C VAL A 362 0.77 1.99 17.62
N LEU A 363 0.27 1.21 18.58
CA LEU A 363 -1.04 1.47 19.19
C LEU A 363 -1.10 2.87 19.80
N LEU A 364 -0.06 3.27 20.54
CA LEU A 364 0.00 4.61 21.14
C LEU A 364 -0.09 5.74 20.10
N LYS A 365 0.48 5.58 18.91
CA LYS A 365 0.37 6.57 17.83
C LYS A 365 -1.08 6.75 17.34
N PHE A 366 -1.86 5.68 17.33
CA PHE A 366 -3.25 5.72 16.91
C PHE A 366 -4.20 6.26 17.99
N ILE A 367 -3.97 5.95 19.27
CA ILE A 367 -4.92 6.30 20.35
C ILE A 367 -4.55 7.58 21.12
N LEU A 368 -3.30 8.04 21.06
CA LEU A 368 -2.85 9.25 21.75
C LEU A 368 -2.59 10.39 20.76
N PRO A 369 -2.78 11.67 21.14
CA PRO A 369 -2.64 12.80 20.25
C PRO A 369 -1.30 12.78 19.50
N PRO A 370 -1.31 12.99 18.17
CA PRO A 370 -2.44 13.44 17.35
C PRO A 370 -3.42 12.34 16.90
N GLY A 371 -3.24 11.11 17.37
CA GLY A 371 -4.24 10.04 17.31
C GLY A 371 -5.51 10.37 18.11
N ASP A 372 -6.46 9.46 18.09
CA ASP A 372 -7.77 9.60 18.74
C ASP A 372 -8.13 8.34 19.53
N MET A 373 -8.57 8.51 20.78
CA MET A 373 -8.88 7.36 21.65
C MET A 373 -10.00 6.48 21.06
N MET A 374 -10.90 7.07 20.26
CA MET A 374 -11.97 6.39 19.55
C MET A 374 -11.62 6.03 18.10
N VAL A 375 -10.33 5.90 17.76
CA VAL A 375 -9.86 5.63 16.39
C VAL A 375 -10.58 4.49 15.67
N GLU A 376 -10.95 3.42 16.37
CA GLU A 376 -11.67 2.29 15.74
C GLU A 376 -13.09 2.67 15.31
N LYS A 377 -13.76 3.60 16.03
CA LYS A 377 -15.07 4.14 15.63
C LYS A 377 -14.96 5.06 14.42
N ILE A 378 -13.87 5.83 14.33
CA ILE A 378 -13.61 6.76 13.23
C ILE A 378 -13.27 5.98 11.95
N THR A 379 -12.36 5.01 12.06
CA THR A 379 -11.78 4.32 10.91
C THR A 379 -12.60 3.11 10.46
N GLY A 380 -13.31 2.46 11.40
CA GLY A 380 -13.94 1.15 11.22
C GLY A 380 -12.96 -0.01 11.23
N ILE A 381 -11.68 0.20 11.54
CA ILE A 381 -10.62 -0.81 11.52
C ILE A 381 -10.29 -1.22 12.96
N LYS A 382 -10.10 -2.52 13.19
CA LYS A 382 -9.83 -3.13 14.51
C LYS A 382 -8.39 -2.94 15.00
N ILE A 383 -7.93 -1.69 15.06
CA ILE A 383 -6.54 -1.31 15.39
C ILE A 383 -6.14 -1.78 16.79
N VAL A 384 -6.98 -1.54 17.80
CA VAL A 384 -6.70 -1.90 19.19
C VAL A 384 -6.60 -3.41 19.32
N GLN A 385 -7.55 -4.13 18.72
CA GLN A 385 -7.54 -5.60 18.78
C GLN A 385 -6.30 -6.20 18.12
N ASN A 386 -5.92 -5.73 16.93
CA ASN A 386 -4.77 -6.26 16.20
C ASN A 386 -3.46 -6.04 16.97
N CYS A 387 -3.29 -4.88 17.60
CA CYS A 387 -2.11 -4.62 18.43
C CYS A 387 -2.11 -5.44 19.73
N LEU A 388 -3.25 -5.55 20.42
CA LEU A 388 -3.34 -6.28 21.70
C LEU A 388 -2.98 -7.76 21.58
N ILE A 389 -3.32 -8.40 20.47
CA ILE A 389 -2.99 -9.82 20.22
C ILE A 389 -1.47 -10.07 20.23
N LYS A 390 -0.66 -9.04 19.94
CA LYS A 390 0.80 -9.14 19.86
C LYS A 390 1.53 -8.67 21.13
N MET A 391 0.84 -8.01 22.05
CA MET A 391 1.48 -7.50 23.27
C MET A 391 1.62 -8.61 24.31
N ASP A 392 2.72 -8.56 25.07
CA ASP A 392 2.89 -9.34 26.28
C ASP A 392 2.25 -8.65 27.50
N GLU A 393 2.27 -9.32 28.64
CA GLU A 393 1.70 -8.79 29.88
C GLU A 393 2.36 -7.46 30.31
N GLN A 394 3.67 -7.29 30.12
CA GLN A 394 4.37 -6.07 30.52
C GLN A 394 3.87 -4.86 29.73
N HIS A 395 3.73 -5.00 28.42
CA HIS A 395 3.23 -3.93 27.54
C HIS A 395 1.74 -3.64 27.76
N ILE A 396 0.94 -4.65 28.14
CA ILE A 396 -0.45 -4.43 28.58
C ILE A 396 -0.50 -3.61 29.86
N LYS A 397 0.36 -3.89 30.85
CA LYS A 397 0.48 -3.10 32.08
C LYS A 397 0.88 -1.64 31.78
N LEU A 398 1.76 -1.41 30.80
CA LEU A 398 2.10 -0.06 30.34
C LEU A 398 0.92 0.65 29.68
N LEU A 399 0.14 -0.05 28.85
CA LEU A 399 -1.06 0.49 28.22
C LEU A 399 -2.15 0.86 29.25
N ALA A 400 -2.33 0.05 30.30
CA ALA A 400 -3.24 0.38 31.41
C ALA A 400 -2.83 1.68 32.11
N LYS A 401 -1.53 1.89 32.34
CA LYS A 401 -1.02 3.18 32.87
C LYS A 401 -1.35 4.35 31.94
N GLN A 402 -1.31 4.17 30.62
CA GLN A 402 -1.75 5.20 29.68
C GLN A 402 -3.25 5.47 29.79
N CYS A 403 -4.09 4.42 29.95
CA CYS A 403 -5.52 4.59 30.18
C CYS A 403 -5.80 5.40 31.45
N HIS A 404 -5.08 5.14 32.55
CA HIS A 404 -5.19 5.94 33.77
C HIS A 404 -4.87 7.42 33.50
N GLN A 405 -3.82 7.70 32.73
CA GLN A 405 -3.45 9.08 32.38
C GLN A 405 -4.55 9.79 31.57
N VAL A 406 -5.21 9.09 30.64
CA VAL A 406 -6.34 9.64 29.87
C VAL A 406 -7.55 9.87 30.77
N ILE A 407 -7.95 8.87 31.56
CA ILE A 407 -9.11 8.96 32.48
C ILE A 407 -8.94 10.13 33.45
N LEU A 408 -7.74 10.33 34.00
CA LEU A 408 -7.44 11.40 34.94
C LEU A 408 -7.04 12.73 34.29
N MET A 409 -6.98 12.81 32.95
CA MET A 409 -6.48 14.00 32.25
C MET A 409 -5.05 14.42 32.65
N LYS A 410 -4.18 13.46 33.01
CA LYS A 410 -2.81 13.72 33.48
C LYS A 410 -1.82 14.08 32.37
N LYS A 411 -2.14 13.83 31.10
CA LYS A 411 -1.20 14.08 29.98
C LYS A 411 -1.21 15.55 29.54
N LYS A 412 -0.28 16.32 30.11
CA LYS A 412 0.11 17.68 29.72
C LYS A 412 0.99 17.57 28.46
N GLY A 413 0.47 17.97 27.30
CA GLY A 413 1.32 18.28 26.16
C GLY A 413 1.92 19.67 26.38
N ASN A 414 3.21 19.85 26.12
CA ASN A 414 4.01 21.05 26.42
C ASN A 414 3.59 22.37 25.71
N ASN A 415 2.40 22.45 25.11
CA ASN A 415 1.90 23.68 24.51
C ASN A 415 0.51 23.99 25.08
N GLU A 416 0.32 25.20 25.60
CA GLU A 416 -0.90 25.68 26.29
C GLU A 416 -2.13 25.87 25.38
N LYS A 417 -2.17 25.17 24.23
CA LYS A 417 -3.32 25.08 23.31
C LYS A 417 -3.84 23.64 23.15
N THR A 418 -3.46 22.72 24.03
CA THR A 418 -3.48 21.27 23.80
C THR A 418 -4.85 20.60 24.03
N HIS A 419 -5.16 19.63 23.15
CA HIS A 419 -6.33 18.76 23.16
C HIS A 419 -6.85 18.42 24.57
N PHE A 420 -8.06 18.90 24.88
CA PHE A 420 -8.78 18.49 26.08
C PHE A 420 -9.39 17.11 25.82
N TRP A 421 -9.00 16.09 26.60
CA TRP A 421 -9.65 14.78 26.55
C TRP A 421 -11.14 14.94 26.83
N LYS A 422 -11.98 14.61 25.86
CA LYS A 422 -13.43 14.70 26.00
C LYS A 422 -13.92 13.59 26.93
N ILE A 423 -15.11 13.76 27.48
CA ILE A 423 -15.76 12.72 28.32
C ILE A 423 -15.82 11.38 27.57
N GLN A 424 -16.11 11.41 26.27
CA GLN A 424 -16.15 10.22 25.41
C GLN A 424 -14.80 9.50 25.32
N ASP A 425 -13.70 10.24 25.17
CA ASP A 425 -12.34 9.67 25.11
C ASP A 425 -11.97 9.01 26.44
N ARG A 426 -12.26 9.71 27.55
CA ARG A 426 -12.03 9.21 28.91
C ARG A 426 -12.89 7.98 29.21
N GLY A 427 -14.13 7.98 28.74
CA GLY A 427 -15.04 6.83 28.82
C GLY A 427 -14.53 5.64 28.02
N TYR A 428 -14.03 5.86 26.80
CA TYR A 428 -13.44 4.79 25.99
C TYR A 428 -12.16 4.24 26.63
N ALA A 429 -11.34 5.09 27.27
CA ALA A 429 -10.19 4.65 28.04
C ALA A 429 -10.57 3.75 29.23
N ALA A 430 -11.66 4.05 29.94
CA ALA A 430 -12.18 3.19 30.99
C ALA A 430 -12.68 1.84 30.45
N GLN A 431 -13.34 1.83 29.29
CA GLN A 431 -13.77 0.61 28.61
C GLN A 431 -12.58 -0.24 28.13
N LEU A 432 -11.54 0.41 27.58
CA LEU A 432 -10.31 -0.27 27.19
C LEU A 432 -9.64 -0.88 28.42
N LEU A 433 -9.48 -0.11 29.50
CA LEU A 433 -8.90 -0.60 30.76
C LEU A 433 -9.64 -1.84 31.26
N ALA A 434 -10.97 -1.81 31.30
CA ALA A 434 -11.78 -2.98 31.65
C ALA A 434 -11.44 -4.17 30.76
N ARG A 435 -11.42 -3.98 29.43
CA ARG A 435 -11.07 -5.04 28.46
C ARG A 435 -9.68 -5.64 28.71
N LEU A 436 -8.67 -4.82 29.06
CA LEU A 436 -7.32 -5.31 29.35
C LEU A 436 -7.31 -6.31 30.52
N LEU A 437 -8.14 -6.07 31.55
CA LEU A 437 -8.24 -6.96 32.72
C LEU A 437 -8.81 -8.34 32.38
N GLY A 438 -9.59 -8.43 31.30
CA GLY A 438 -10.18 -9.68 30.79
C GLY A 438 -9.27 -10.48 29.87
N LEU A 439 -8.09 -9.97 29.51
CA LEU A 439 -7.15 -10.68 28.65
C LEU A 439 -6.53 -11.86 29.41
N GLN A 440 -6.52 -13.04 28.79
CA GLN A 440 -6.00 -14.28 29.39
C GLN A 440 -4.50 -14.21 29.68
N ILE A 441 -3.74 -13.43 28.90
CA ILE A 441 -2.29 -13.25 29.08
C ILE A 441 -1.94 -12.49 30.37
N CYS A 442 -2.91 -11.75 30.96
CA CYS A 442 -2.70 -11.08 32.24
C CYS A 442 -3.01 -12.07 33.37
N THR A 443 -1.96 -12.64 33.96
CA THR A 443 -2.08 -13.60 35.07
C THR A 443 -1.83 -12.96 36.44
N ASP A 444 -1.23 -11.77 36.49
CA ASP A 444 -0.97 -11.05 37.73
C ASP A 444 -2.27 -10.55 38.40
N VAL A 445 -2.73 -11.32 39.38
CA VAL A 445 -3.93 -11.04 40.18
C VAL A 445 -3.79 -9.73 40.95
N THR A 446 -2.64 -9.50 41.59
CA THR A 446 -2.40 -8.30 42.38
C THR A 446 -2.52 -7.05 41.51
N TRP A 447 -1.90 -7.06 40.33
CA TRP A 447 -2.04 -5.96 39.38
C TRP A 447 -3.48 -5.73 38.94
N LYS A 448 -4.26 -6.79 38.69
CA LYS A 448 -5.69 -6.67 38.34
C LYS A 448 -6.51 -6.03 39.46
N ILE A 449 -6.27 -6.45 40.70
CA ILE A 449 -6.92 -5.86 41.89
C ILE A 449 -6.61 -4.37 41.98
N GLU A 450 -5.36 -3.95 41.76
CA GLU A 450 -4.99 -2.54 41.77
C GLU A 450 -5.71 -1.72 40.68
N GLN A 451 -5.92 -2.30 39.48
CA GLN A 451 -6.69 -1.60 38.45
C GLN A 451 -8.18 -1.51 38.82
N LEU A 452 -8.74 -2.54 39.45
CA LEU A 452 -10.13 -2.53 39.94
C LEU A 452 -10.33 -1.52 41.07
N LYS A 453 -9.38 -1.40 42.01
CA LYS A 453 -9.38 -0.35 43.05
C LYS A 453 -9.39 1.04 42.42
N PHE A 454 -8.53 1.27 41.44
CA PHE A 454 -8.49 2.53 40.71
C PHE A 454 -9.85 2.88 40.08
N MET A 455 -10.48 1.94 39.38
CA MET A 455 -11.79 2.15 38.77
C MET A 455 -12.89 2.37 39.82
N LEU A 456 -12.87 1.62 40.93
CA LEU A 456 -13.81 1.73 42.04
C LEU A 456 -13.77 3.12 42.69
N GLU A 457 -12.57 3.62 43.00
CA GLU A 457 -12.38 4.97 43.55
C GLU A 457 -13.03 6.03 42.68
N HIS A 458 -12.73 6.01 41.38
CA HIS A 458 -13.17 7.07 40.46
C HIS A 458 -14.63 6.90 39.99
N ALA A 459 -15.20 5.70 40.12
CA ALA A 459 -16.60 5.42 39.81
C ALA A 459 -17.55 5.79 40.95
N PHE A 460 -17.17 5.50 42.20
CA PHE A 460 -18.11 5.54 43.34
C PHE A 460 -17.82 6.65 44.34
N PHE A 461 -16.60 7.19 44.39
CA PHE A 461 -16.23 8.19 45.39
C PHE A 461 -16.04 9.57 44.77
N THR A 462 -16.45 10.61 45.51
CA THR A 462 -16.05 11.99 45.26
C THR A 462 -14.75 12.25 45.98
N ASN A 463 -13.75 12.71 45.25
CA ASN A 463 -12.52 13.17 45.86
C ASN A 463 -12.66 14.68 46.12
N ALA A 464 -12.85 15.05 47.38
CA ALA A 464 -12.92 16.46 47.80
C ALA A 464 -11.60 17.22 47.56
N THR A 465 -10.49 16.49 47.35
CA THR A 465 -9.12 16.99 47.23
C THR A 465 -8.50 16.77 45.84
N ASP A 466 -9.25 16.26 44.86
CA ASP A 466 -8.65 15.84 43.60
C ASP A 466 -8.27 17.01 42.70
N LYS A 467 -7.03 16.94 42.21
CA LYS A 467 -6.48 17.80 41.16
C LYS A 467 -7.17 17.62 39.80
N TYR A 468 -8.09 16.65 39.66
CA TYR A 468 -8.68 16.22 38.38
C TYR A 468 -10.20 16.02 38.49
N HIS A 469 -10.97 16.69 37.63
CA HIS A 469 -12.43 16.62 37.65
C HIS A 469 -12.96 15.35 36.95
N ILE A 470 -13.73 14.53 37.68
CA ILE A 470 -14.52 13.41 37.16
C ILE A 470 -16.00 13.76 37.29
N SER A 471 -16.67 14.02 36.15
CA SER A 471 -18.09 14.36 36.11
C SER A 471 -18.98 13.15 36.47
N HIS A 472 -20.25 13.40 36.79
CA HIS A 472 -21.22 12.33 37.05
C HIS A 472 -21.40 11.38 35.85
N GLU A 473 -21.42 11.94 34.64
CA GLU A 473 -21.53 11.15 33.40
C GLU A 473 -20.32 10.22 33.22
N LEU A 474 -19.10 10.74 33.39
CA LEU A 474 -17.90 9.92 33.29
C LEU A 474 -17.84 8.86 34.40
N ALA A 475 -18.20 9.21 35.63
CA ALA A 475 -18.25 8.26 36.74
C ALA A 475 -19.21 7.10 36.45
N ALA A 476 -20.36 7.36 35.81
CA ALA A 476 -21.29 6.32 35.38
C ALA A 476 -20.66 5.37 34.34
N ILE A 477 -19.92 5.91 33.36
CA ILE A 477 -19.20 5.09 32.36
C ILE A 477 -18.09 4.24 33.01
N ILE A 478 -17.34 4.82 33.96
CA ILE A 478 -16.31 4.09 34.70
C ILE A 478 -16.95 2.99 35.55
N ARG A 479 -18.09 3.27 36.20
CA ARG A 479 -18.85 2.28 36.97
C ARG A 479 -19.28 1.10 36.11
N ASP A 480 -19.85 1.34 34.94
CA ASP A 480 -20.27 0.27 34.04
C ASP A 480 -19.07 -0.54 33.54
N SER A 481 -17.94 0.13 33.29
CA SER A 481 -16.69 -0.51 32.89
C SER A 481 -16.10 -1.35 34.03
N PHE A 482 -16.19 -0.87 35.28
CA PHE A 482 -15.79 -1.60 36.49
C PHE A 482 -16.63 -2.86 36.66
N MET A 483 -17.95 -2.77 36.51
CA MET A 483 -18.84 -3.93 36.62
C MET A 483 -18.53 -4.99 35.53
N LYS A 484 -18.21 -4.55 34.31
CA LYS A 484 -17.74 -5.45 33.24
C LYS A 484 -16.40 -6.09 33.56
N ALA A 485 -15.45 -5.33 34.11
CA ALA A 485 -14.16 -5.86 34.51
C ALA A 485 -14.30 -6.92 35.62
N LEU A 486 -15.19 -6.67 36.59
CA LEU A 486 -15.46 -7.57 37.71
C LEU A 486 -16.13 -8.87 37.24
N SER A 487 -16.93 -8.83 36.17
CA SER A 487 -17.60 -10.01 35.61
C SER A 487 -16.71 -10.88 34.72
N HIS A 488 -15.47 -10.46 34.46
CA HIS A 488 -14.51 -11.29 33.73
C HIS A 488 -14.18 -12.58 34.48
N LYS A 489 -13.98 -13.67 33.72
CA LYS A 489 -13.69 -14.99 34.27
C LYS A 489 -12.41 -14.95 35.13
N GLN A 490 -12.55 -15.34 36.39
CA GLN A 490 -11.43 -15.50 37.31
C GLN A 490 -10.79 -16.89 37.18
N PRO A 491 -9.50 -17.06 37.52
CA PRO A 491 -8.83 -18.36 37.44
C PRO A 491 -9.48 -19.44 38.30
N ASN A 492 -9.92 -19.08 39.51
CA ASN A 492 -10.60 -19.96 40.46
C ASN A 492 -11.41 -19.15 41.48
N MET A 493 -12.22 -19.85 42.28
CA MET A 493 -13.06 -19.25 43.32
C MET A 493 -12.26 -18.54 44.42
N GLU A 494 -11.05 -19.03 44.73
CA GLU A 494 -10.21 -18.42 45.75
C GLU A 494 -9.71 -17.03 45.31
N THR A 495 -9.31 -16.89 44.06
CA THR A 495 -8.90 -15.61 43.47
C THR A 495 -10.06 -14.61 43.45
N LEU A 496 -11.28 -15.09 43.15
CA LEU A 496 -12.48 -14.26 43.23
C LEU A 496 -12.73 -13.80 44.68
N ARG A 497 -12.63 -14.70 45.65
CA ARG A 497 -12.79 -14.39 47.08
C ARG A 497 -11.78 -13.33 47.53
N ILE A 498 -10.50 -13.51 47.22
CA ILE A 498 -9.43 -12.56 47.55
C ILE A 498 -9.72 -11.20 46.90
N THR A 499 -10.04 -11.18 45.60
CA THR A 499 -10.35 -9.94 44.87
C THR A 499 -11.49 -9.17 45.53
N LEU A 500 -12.61 -9.84 45.82
CA LEU A 500 -13.77 -9.19 46.46
C LEU A 500 -13.45 -8.72 47.88
N SER A 501 -12.77 -9.54 48.68
CA SER A 501 -12.36 -9.17 50.05
C SER A 501 -11.46 -7.94 50.04
N THR A 502 -10.46 -7.88 49.14
CA THR A 502 -9.56 -6.73 49.03
C THR A 502 -10.29 -5.48 48.57
N LEU A 503 -11.25 -5.57 47.64
CA LEU A 503 -12.05 -4.42 47.22
C LEU A 503 -12.97 -3.90 48.32
N VAL A 504 -13.54 -4.77 49.15
CA VAL A 504 -14.34 -4.38 50.32
C VAL A 504 -13.48 -3.67 51.35
N HIS A 505 -12.32 -4.23 51.73
CA HIS A 505 -11.40 -3.57 52.66
C HIS A 505 -10.93 -2.21 52.14
N HIS A 506 -10.61 -2.11 50.85
CA HIS A 506 -10.26 -0.83 50.22
C HIS A 506 -11.41 0.19 50.30
N THR A 507 -12.65 -0.25 50.12
CA THR A 507 -13.84 0.60 50.26
C THR A 507 -14.00 1.11 51.69
N ASP A 508 -13.79 0.25 52.69
CA ASP A 508 -13.83 0.63 54.11
C ASP A 508 -12.72 1.63 54.47
N GLU A 509 -11.51 1.46 53.92
CA GLU A 509 -10.39 2.40 54.08
C GLU A 509 -10.73 3.78 53.51
N LEU A 510 -11.27 3.85 52.29
CA LEU A 510 -11.67 5.12 51.67
C LEU A 510 -12.74 5.86 52.49
N LEU A 511 -13.70 5.13 53.08
CA LEU A 511 -14.73 5.71 53.94
C LEU A 511 -14.15 6.22 55.26
N LYS A 512 -13.21 5.49 55.88
CA LYS A 512 -12.49 5.92 57.08
C LYS A 512 -11.63 7.16 56.83
N ASP A 513 -11.03 7.26 55.65
CA ASP A 513 -10.27 8.42 55.18
C ASP A 513 -11.16 9.64 54.85
N GLY A 514 -12.48 9.54 55.06
CA GLY A 514 -13.42 10.64 54.88
C GLY A 514 -13.82 10.91 53.43
N ARG A 515 -13.52 10.00 52.48
CA ARG A 515 -14.03 10.14 51.11
C ARG A 515 -15.55 9.93 51.10
N GLN A 516 -16.25 10.78 50.37
CA GLN A 516 -17.70 10.70 50.27
C GLN A 516 -18.12 9.84 49.07
N LEU A 517 -19.22 9.11 49.20
CA LEU A 517 -19.83 8.40 48.08
C LEU A 517 -20.49 9.40 47.13
N ARG A 518 -20.39 9.15 45.83
CA ARG A 518 -21.12 9.90 44.80
C ARG A 518 -22.62 9.67 44.98
N SER A 519 -23.36 10.77 45.05
CA SER A 519 -24.82 10.74 45.08
C SER A 519 -25.37 10.08 43.80
N LYS A 520 -26.38 9.22 43.95
CA LYS A 520 -27.05 8.56 42.83
C LYS A 520 -27.78 9.59 41.95
N THR A 521 -27.44 9.67 40.67
CA THR A 521 -28.34 10.22 39.65
C THR A 521 -29.37 9.15 39.25
N SER A 522 -30.64 9.44 39.58
CA SER A 522 -31.92 8.85 39.17
C SER A 522 -32.07 7.32 38.92
N LYS A 523 -32.83 6.72 39.84
CA LYS A 523 -33.90 5.70 39.72
C LYS A 523 -33.70 4.26 39.21
N ASP A 524 -32.74 3.85 38.38
CA ASP A 524 -32.87 2.52 37.74
C ASP A 524 -31.81 1.43 38.00
N VAL A 525 -30.95 1.51 39.03
CA VAL A 525 -29.89 0.48 39.23
C VAL A 525 -29.81 -0.11 40.65
N CYS A 526 -30.93 -0.17 41.38
CA CYS A 526 -31.01 -0.99 42.60
C CYS A 526 -32.13 -2.03 42.54
N THR A 527 -31.97 -3.00 41.64
CA THR A 527 -32.69 -4.28 41.69
C THR A 527 -31.73 -5.45 41.52
N PHE A 528 -30.58 -5.43 42.20
CA PHE A 528 -29.99 -6.67 42.69
C PHE A 528 -30.70 -7.04 43.99
N ARG A 529 -31.82 -7.76 43.84
CA ARG A 529 -32.46 -8.46 44.96
C ARG A 529 -31.49 -9.56 45.42
N PHE A 530 -30.85 -9.35 46.57
CA PHE A 530 -30.50 -10.46 47.47
C PHE A 530 -31.81 -11.11 47.93
N LYS A 531 -32.31 -12.05 47.12
CA LYS A 531 -33.30 -13.05 47.51
C LYS A 531 -32.71 -14.37 47.08
N TYR A 532 -31.86 -14.94 47.92
CA TYR A 532 -31.59 -16.38 48.09
C TYR A 532 -30.43 -16.48 49.09
N LEU A 533 -30.78 -16.27 50.36
CA LEU A 533 -30.06 -16.75 51.55
C LEU A 533 -31.02 -16.54 52.73
N LYS A 534 -31.99 -17.44 52.81
CA LYS A 534 -32.60 -17.91 54.04
C LYS A 534 -32.69 -19.42 53.93
#